data_AF-A0A9E4C3G5-F1
#
_entry.id   AF-A0A9E4C3G5-F1
#
_cell.length_a   1.000
_cell.length_b   1.000
_cell.length_c   1.000
_cell.angle_alpha   90.00
_cell.angle_beta   90.00
_cell.angle_gamma   90.00
#
_symmetry.space_group_name_H-M   'P 1'
#
loop_
_entity.id
_entity.type
_entity.pdbx_description
1 polymer ?
#
loop_
_entity_poly.entity_id
_entity_poly.type
_entity_poly.pdbx_seq_one_letter_code
_entity_poly.pdbx_strand_id
1 'polypeptide(L)'
;MEEHFQYYGICSNQYREMGRWDEVEEHSRAYVDWAKVLPAADLRLQIRPLALTEEGDENAGAHNGDDFRWWTVCYALADRILRARHETRLPAEDILTELDWALDQHQSAGSYSIAGQSACETGHYSEALRYLRKEEELGSRLVNRGDIYLAAALVALGQVEEGKEWLRNIYGRLVANGQCRSWFGKLSAFDAIRGDADMVELVDEWERAERVWRSL
;
A
#
# COMPACT_ATOMS: atom_id res chain seq x y z
N MET A 1 -1.84 -19.95 -23.33
CA MET A 1 -2.22 -20.34 -21.96
C MET A 1 -2.11 -19.07 -21.18
N GLU A 2 -3.28 -18.51 -20.88
CA GLU A 2 -3.53 -17.07 -20.80
C GLU A 2 -2.87 -16.39 -19.61
N GLU A 3 -2.55 -15.13 -19.85
CA GLU A 3 -2.02 -14.11 -18.96
C GLU A 3 -3.01 -13.73 -17.84
N HIS A 4 -3.59 -14.72 -17.16
CA HIS A 4 -4.61 -14.53 -16.11
C HIS A 4 -4.14 -13.46 -15.12
N PHE A 5 -2.86 -13.51 -14.75
CA PHE A 5 -2.26 -12.54 -13.85
C PHE A 5 -2.28 -11.09 -14.35
N GLN A 6 -1.85 -10.87 -15.60
CA GLN A 6 -1.83 -9.53 -16.19
C GLN A 6 -3.25 -9.05 -16.49
N TYR A 7 -4.14 -9.96 -16.90
CA TYR A 7 -5.55 -9.68 -17.10
C TYR A 7 -6.22 -9.15 -15.82
N TYR A 8 -6.07 -9.85 -14.68
CA TYR A 8 -6.68 -9.39 -13.42
C TYR A 8 -6.08 -8.06 -12.94
N GLY A 9 -4.76 -7.88 -13.00
CA GLY A 9 -4.12 -6.61 -12.63
C GLY A 9 -4.57 -5.44 -13.49
N ILE A 10 -4.67 -5.62 -14.82
CA ILE A 10 -5.12 -4.59 -15.77
C ILE A 10 -6.61 -4.29 -15.56
N CYS A 11 -7.45 -5.32 -15.46
CA CYS A 11 -8.89 -5.15 -15.27
C CYS A 11 -9.21 -4.42 -13.97
N SER A 12 -8.61 -4.82 -12.83
CA SER A 12 -8.85 -4.15 -11.55
C SER A 12 -8.43 -2.68 -11.56
N ASN A 13 -7.28 -2.36 -12.19
CA ASN A 13 -6.85 -0.96 -12.33
C ASN A 13 -7.82 -0.15 -13.21
N GLN A 14 -8.25 -0.69 -14.35
CA GLN A 14 -9.20 -0.03 -15.24
C GLN A 14 -10.57 0.18 -14.57
N TYR A 15 -11.09 -0.82 -13.85
CA TYR A 15 -12.34 -0.68 -13.11
C TYR A 15 -12.23 0.36 -11.99
N ARG A 16 -11.08 0.44 -11.30
CA ARG A 16 -10.80 1.49 -10.31
C ARG A 16 -10.85 2.88 -10.93
N GLU A 17 -10.20 3.08 -12.07
CA GLU A 17 -10.21 4.36 -12.80
C GLU A 17 -11.62 4.78 -13.23
N MET A 18 -12.48 3.81 -13.53
CA MET A 18 -13.87 4.04 -13.90
C MET A 18 -14.84 4.14 -12.71
N GLY A 19 -14.37 3.96 -11.47
CA GLY A 19 -15.22 3.90 -10.27
C GLY A 19 -16.17 2.70 -10.23
N ARG A 20 -15.85 1.63 -10.97
CA ARG A 20 -16.62 0.38 -11.09
C ARG A 20 -16.21 -0.61 -10.00
N TRP A 21 -16.53 -0.26 -8.76
CA TRP A 21 -15.98 -0.97 -7.61
C TRP A 21 -16.57 -2.37 -7.40
N ASP A 22 -17.81 -2.64 -7.85
CA ASP A 22 -18.41 -3.97 -7.80
C ASP A 22 -17.60 -4.97 -8.62
N GLU A 23 -17.17 -4.53 -9.80
CA GLU A 23 -16.33 -5.31 -10.69
C GLU A 23 -14.91 -5.47 -10.13
N VAL A 24 -14.34 -4.44 -9.48
CA VAL A 24 -13.07 -4.60 -8.75
C VAL A 24 -13.19 -5.70 -7.69
N GLU A 25 -14.28 -5.72 -6.90
CA GLU A 25 -14.46 -6.75 -5.88
C GLU A 25 -14.63 -8.16 -6.48
N GLU A 26 -15.51 -8.32 -7.47
CA GLU A 26 -15.76 -9.61 -8.11
C GLU A 26 -14.46 -10.19 -8.70
N HIS A 27 -13.71 -9.37 -9.44
CA HIS A 27 -12.45 -9.78 -10.03
C HIS A 27 -11.37 -10.06 -8.98
N SER A 28 -11.31 -9.26 -7.92
CA SER A 28 -10.35 -9.47 -6.82
C SER A 28 -10.64 -10.78 -6.08
N ARG A 29 -11.92 -11.09 -5.82
CA ARG A 29 -12.32 -12.35 -5.19
C ARG A 29 -11.99 -13.56 -6.05
N ALA A 30 -12.36 -13.51 -7.33
CA ALA A 30 -12.05 -14.57 -8.29
C ALA A 30 -10.54 -14.82 -8.40
N TYR A 31 -9.74 -13.75 -8.42
CA TYR A 31 -8.28 -13.85 -8.42
C TYR A 31 -7.75 -14.51 -7.14
N VAL A 32 -8.18 -14.05 -5.96
CA VAL A 32 -7.72 -14.59 -4.68
C VAL A 32 -8.06 -16.07 -4.56
N ASP A 33 -9.28 -16.47 -4.87
CA ASP A 33 -9.73 -17.87 -4.81
C ASP A 33 -8.94 -18.76 -5.78
N TRP A 34 -8.68 -18.26 -6.99
CA TRP A 34 -7.84 -18.94 -7.98
C TRP A 34 -6.39 -19.08 -7.52
N ALA A 35 -5.78 -18.00 -7.01
CA ALA A 35 -4.37 -17.98 -6.63
C ALA A 35 -4.06 -18.94 -5.46
N LYS A 36 -4.99 -19.07 -4.52
CA LYS A 36 -4.89 -19.93 -3.33
C LYS A 36 -4.78 -21.42 -3.65
N VAL A 37 -5.38 -21.88 -4.75
CA VAL A 37 -5.43 -23.30 -5.10
C VAL A 37 -4.26 -23.74 -6.01
N LEU A 38 -3.38 -22.82 -6.40
CA LEU A 38 -2.25 -23.13 -7.26
C LEU A 38 -1.06 -23.70 -6.48
N PRO A 39 -0.42 -24.76 -6.98
CA PRO A 39 0.91 -25.15 -6.50
C PRO A 39 1.95 -24.05 -6.77
N ALA A 40 2.94 -23.90 -5.88
CA ALA A 40 4.00 -22.88 -6.06
C ALA A 40 4.83 -23.06 -7.34
N ALA A 41 4.94 -24.29 -7.86
CA ALA A 41 5.64 -24.61 -9.10
C ALA A 41 4.73 -24.55 -10.35
N ASP A 42 3.50 -24.03 -10.23
CA ASP A 42 2.56 -23.98 -11.34
C ASP A 42 3.06 -23.03 -12.43
N LEU A 43 3.13 -23.52 -13.68
CA LEU A 43 3.63 -22.75 -14.82
C LEU A 43 2.78 -21.52 -15.13
N ARG A 44 1.54 -21.45 -14.64
CA ARG A 44 0.67 -20.26 -14.76
C ARG A 44 1.14 -19.08 -13.90
N LEU A 45 2.06 -19.30 -12.97
CA LEU A 45 2.71 -18.24 -12.18
C LEU A 45 3.86 -17.57 -12.94
N GLN A 46 4.24 -18.09 -14.11
CA GLN A 46 5.26 -17.47 -14.95
C GLN A 46 4.64 -16.38 -15.82
N ILE A 47 5.08 -15.14 -15.64
CA ILE A 47 4.84 -14.09 -16.63
C ILE A 47 5.77 -14.35 -17.81
N ARG A 48 5.19 -14.56 -18.99
CA ARG A 48 5.94 -14.55 -20.24
C ARG A 48 6.15 -13.09 -20.63
N PRO A 49 7.39 -12.64 -20.89
CA PRO A 49 7.61 -11.30 -21.38
C PRO A 49 6.89 -11.13 -22.73
N LEU A 50 5.91 -10.23 -22.77
CA LEU A 50 5.39 -9.69 -24.02
C LEU A 50 6.43 -8.69 -24.54
N ALA A 51 7.52 -9.20 -25.10
CA ALA A 51 8.50 -8.34 -25.74
C ALA A 51 7.90 -7.76 -27.02
N LEU A 52 7.63 -6.45 -27.03
CA LEU A 52 7.22 -5.72 -28.24
C LEU A 52 8.43 -5.43 -29.17
N THR A 53 9.66 -5.76 -28.74
CA THR A 53 10.91 -5.54 -29.45
C THR A 53 11.85 -6.75 -29.33
N GLU A 54 12.79 -6.92 -30.28
CA GLU A 54 13.77 -8.01 -30.28
C GLU A 54 14.78 -7.95 -29.12
N GLU A 55 14.91 -6.79 -28.47
CA GLU A 55 15.87 -6.57 -27.36
C GLU A 55 15.40 -7.15 -26.02
N GLY A 56 14.15 -7.61 -25.93
CA GLY A 56 13.56 -8.11 -24.69
C GLY A 56 13.17 -6.98 -23.72
N ASP A 57 12.35 -7.30 -22.72
CA ASP A 57 12.01 -6.36 -21.63
C ASP A 57 13.08 -6.48 -20.53
N GLU A 58 13.72 -5.36 -20.18
CA GLU A 58 14.72 -5.26 -19.10
C GLU A 58 14.14 -5.71 -17.73
N ASN A 59 12.82 -5.69 -17.59
CA ASN A 59 12.10 -6.12 -16.40
C ASN A 59 11.55 -7.55 -16.49
N ALA A 60 11.93 -8.31 -17.53
CA ALA A 60 11.50 -9.69 -17.71
C ALA A 60 11.86 -10.53 -16.47
N GLY A 61 10.82 -10.93 -15.72
CA GLY A 61 10.93 -11.74 -14.51
C GLY A 61 10.92 -10.98 -13.18
N ALA A 62 10.88 -9.64 -13.18
CA ALA A 62 10.69 -8.85 -11.95
C ALA A 62 9.30 -9.07 -11.29
N HIS A 63 8.37 -9.69 -12.04
CA HIS A 63 6.98 -9.90 -11.67
C HIS A 63 6.57 -11.35 -11.97
N ASN A 64 7.34 -12.35 -11.54
CA ASN A 64 7.00 -13.75 -11.78
C ASN A 64 7.07 -14.60 -10.51
N GLY A 65 6.46 -15.79 -10.59
CA GLY A 65 6.57 -16.80 -9.55
C GLY A 65 5.70 -16.54 -8.32
N ASP A 66 6.03 -17.28 -7.27
CA ASP A 66 5.22 -17.37 -6.06
C ASP A 66 5.18 -16.05 -5.28
N ASP A 67 6.32 -15.35 -5.23
CA ASP A 67 6.46 -14.07 -4.55
C ASP A 67 5.50 -13.03 -5.14
N PHE A 68 5.46 -12.95 -6.48
CA PHE A 68 4.57 -12.03 -7.18
C PHE A 68 3.11 -12.41 -6.99
N ARG A 69 2.78 -13.72 -7.01
CA ARG A 69 1.43 -14.20 -6.68
C ARG A 69 0.95 -13.69 -5.33
N TRP A 70 1.74 -13.92 -4.28
CA TRP A 70 1.31 -13.52 -2.95
C TRP A 70 1.27 -12.01 -2.77
N TRP A 71 2.19 -11.29 -3.42
CA TRP A 71 2.12 -9.82 -3.46
C TRP A 71 0.80 -9.34 -4.08
N THR A 72 0.36 -9.91 -5.20
CA THR A 72 -0.91 -9.51 -5.84
C THR A 72 -2.13 -9.98 -5.06
N VAL A 73 -2.09 -11.13 -4.38
CA VAL A 73 -3.14 -11.54 -3.44
C VAL A 73 -3.29 -10.48 -2.33
N CYS A 74 -2.18 -10.08 -1.71
CA CYS A 74 -2.20 -9.05 -0.66
C CYS A 74 -2.70 -7.71 -1.20
N TYR A 75 -2.29 -7.32 -2.42
CA TYR A 75 -2.76 -6.12 -3.09
C TYR A 75 -4.27 -6.12 -3.33
N ALA A 76 -4.82 -7.22 -3.87
CA ALA A 76 -6.24 -7.37 -4.13
C ALA A 76 -7.09 -7.34 -2.84
N LEU A 77 -6.58 -7.91 -1.75
CA LEU A 77 -7.23 -7.85 -0.44
C LEU A 77 -7.18 -6.44 0.17
N ALA A 78 -6.05 -5.76 0.05
CA ALA A 78 -5.88 -4.39 0.51
C ALA A 78 -6.79 -3.40 -0.25
N ASP A 79 -6.96 -3.58 -1.56
CA ASP A 79 -7.95 -2.84 -2.36
C ASP A 79 -9.39 -3.07 -1.87
N ARG A 80 -9.74 -4.32 -1.54
CA ARG A 80 -11.07 -4.65 -1.00
C ARG A 80 -11.32 -3.97 0.36
N ILE A 81 -10.29 -3.82 1.19
CA ILE A 81 -10.35 -3.05 2.44
C ILE A 81 -10.64 -1.57 2.13
N LEU A 82 -9.88 -0.96 1.21
CA LEU A 82 -10.12 0.43 0.77
C LEU A 82 -11.54 0.62 0.22
N ARG A 83 -12.07 -0.35 -0.54
CA ARG A 83 -13.44 -0.31 -1.05
C ARG A 83 -14.49 -0.37 0.06
N ALA A 84 -14.33 -1.25 1.05
CA ALA A 84 -15.27 -1.39 2.16
C ALA A 84 -15.52 -0.05 2.87
N ARG A 85 -14.50 0.82 2.95
CA ARG A 85 -14.61 2.19 3.46
C ARG A 85 -15.52 3.09 2.60
N HIS A 86 -15.49 2.95 1.27
CA HIS A 86 -16.10 3.90 0.35
C HIS A 86 -17.57 3.60 -0.04
N GLU A 87 -17.99 2.33 -0.10
CA GLU A 87 -19.30 2.03 -0.71
C GLU A 87 -20.26 1.08 0.03
N THR A 88 -19.86 0.32 1.03
CA THR A 88 -20.78 -0.73 1.53
C THR A 88 -20.56 -1.09 2.98
N ARG A 89 -21.66 -1.42 3.67
CA ARG A 89 -21.78 -1.93 5.05
C ARG A 89 -21.13 -3.32 5.25
N LEU A 90 -20.06 -3.63 4.52
CA LEU A 90 -19.35 -4.88 4.65
C LEU A 90 -18.27 -4.73 5.73
N PRO A 91 -18.26 -5.61 6.75
CA PRO A 91 -17.21 -5.61 7.76
C PRO A 91 -15.85 -5.86 7.09
N ALA A 92 -14.88 -4.96 7.31
CA ALA A 92 -13.52 -5.14 6.80
C ALA A 92 -12.77 -6.25 7.56
N GLU A 93 -13.29 -6.70 8.70
CA GLU A 93 -12.70 -7.68 9.60
C GLU A 93 -12.46 -9.04 8.93
N ASP A 94 -13.41 -9.51 8.11
CA ASP A 94 -13.25 -10.76 7.36
C ASP A 94 -12.13 -10.64 6.31
N ILE A 95 -12.02 -9.46 5.68
CA ILE A 95 -10.99 -9.18 4.67
C ILE A 95 -9.61 -9.04 5.32
N LEU A 96 -9.54 -8.39 6.48
CA LEU A 96 -8.32 -8.29 7.29
C LEU A 96 -7.85 -9.66 7.76
N THR A 97 -8.76 -10.53 8.19
CA THR A 97 -8.44 -11.91 8.57
C THR A 97 -7.89 -12.70 7.37
N GLU A 98 -8.50 -12.55 6.20
CA GLU A 98 -8.03 -13.16 4.96
C GLU A 98 -6.65 -12.61 4.53
N LEU A 99 -6.41 -11.31 4.74
CA LEU A 99 -5.13 -10.65 4.48
C LEU A 99 -4.04 -11.15 5.43
N ASP A 100 -4.32 -11.29 6.72
CA ASP A 100 -3.37 -11.86 7.69
C ASP A 100 -2.94 -13.27 7.28
N TRP A 101 -3.90 -14.11 6.92
CA TRP A 101 -3.60 -15.45 6.41
C TRP A 101 -2.68 -15.41 5.18
N ALA A 102 -2.92 -14.48 4.24
CA ALA A 102 -2.12 -14.36 3.02
C ALA A 102 -0.69 -13.84 3.32
N LEU A 103 -0.55 -12.88 4.24
CA LEU A 103 0.75 -12.37 4.70
C LEU A 103 1.58 -13.44 5.41
N ASP A 104 0.93 -14.39 6.10
CA ASP A 104 1.59 -15.54 6.71
C ASP A 104 2.09 -16.57 5.68
N GLN A 105 1.46 -16.66 4.50
CA GLN A 105 1.94 -17.54 3.43
C GLN A 105 3.23 -17.01 2.80
N HIS A 106 3.40 -15.68 2.76
CA HIS A 106 4.56 -15.05 2.14
C HIS A 106 4.91 -13.70 2.78
N GLN A 107 5.90 -13.73 3.67
CA GLN A 107 6.35 -12.56 4.43
C GLN A 107 7.30 -11.69 3.59
N SER A 108 6.73 -10.84 2.73
CA SER A 108 7.51 -9.83 1.99
C SER A 108 7.24 -8.43 2.52
N ALA A 109 8.29 -7.60 2.59
CA ALA A 109 8.15 -6.19 2.97
C ALA A 109 7.15 -5.45 2.07
N GLY A 110 7.13 -5.75 0.77
CA GLY A 110 6.20 -5.14 -0.19
C GLY A 110 4.73 -5.43 0.10
N SER A 111 4.40 -6.68 0.47
CA SER A 111 3.03 -7.07 0.84
C SER A 111 2.57 -6.37 2.12
N TYR A 112 3.45 -6.34 3.14
CA TYR A 112 3.17 -5.64 4.40
C TYR A 112 3.02 -4.12 4.22
N SER A 113 3.77 -3.52 3.29
CA SER A 113 3.63 -2.09 2.96
C SER A 113 2.23 -1.76 2.44
N ILE A 114 1.71 -2.54 1.50
CA ILE A 114 0.38 -2.30 0.91
C ILE A 114 -0.72 -2.53 1.94
N ALA A 115 -0.58 -3.59 2.76
CA ALA A 115 -1.49 -3.88 3.86
C ALA A 115 -1.55 -2.74 4.87
N GLY A 116 -0.38 -2.25 5.31
CA GLY A 116 -0.25 -1.16 6.28
C GLY A 116 -0.86 0.16 5.80
N GLN A 117 -0.61 0.53 4.55
CA GLN A 117 -1.19 1.72 3.93
C GLN A 117 -2.72 1.64 3.88
N SER A 118 -3.25 0.52 3.41
CA SER A 118 -4.69 0.33 3.23
C SER A 118 -5.43 0.27 4.58
N ALA A 119 -4.86 -0.41 5.58
CA ALA A 119 -5.37 -0.43 6.94
C ALA A 119 -5.38 0.98 7.57
N CYS A 120 -4.31 1.75 7.35
CA CYS A 120 -4.22 3.12 7.89
C CYS A 120 -5.29 4.05 7.27
N GLU A 121 -5.45 4.01 5.94
CA GLU A 121 -6.45 4.83 5.25
C GLU A 121 -7.89 4.49 5.63
N THR A 122 -8.13 3.26 6.07
CA THR A 122 -9.46 2.78 6.49
C THR A 122 -9.70 2.87 8.00
N GLY A 123 -8.74 3.39 8.76
CA GLY A 123 -8.88 3.60 10.21
C GLY A 123 -8.59 2.37 11.07
N HIS A 124 -8.10 1.28 10.47
CA HIS A 124 -7.62 0.08 11.18
C HIS A 124 -6.18 0.30 11.68
N TYR A 125 -6.02 1.26 12.59
CA TYR A 125 -4.70 1.76 13.00
C TYR A 125 -3.86 0.71 13.75
N SER A 126 -4.48 -0.19 14.50
CA SER A 126 -3.79 -1.28 15.19
C SER A 126 -3.14 -2.25 14.20
N GLU A 127 -3.89 -2.64 13.17
CA GLU A 127 -3.43 -3.49 12.07
C GLU A 127 -2.37 -2.76 11.24
N ALA A 128 -2.62 -1.49 10.92
CA ALA A 128 -1.66 -0.65 10.18
C ALA A 128 -0.30 -0.57 10.89
N LEU A 129 -0.29 -0.31 12.20
CA LEU A 129 0.93 -0.27 13.00
C LEU A 129 1.66 -1.62 12.94
N ARG A 130 0.95 -2.74 13.13
CA ARG A 130 1.53 -4.09 13.07
C ARG A 130 2.15 -4.38 11.70
N TYR A 131 1.44 -4.06 10.62
CA TYR A 131 1.92 -4.31 9.26
C TYR A 131 3.14 -3.45 8.90
N LEU A 132 3.10 -2.16 9.21
CA LEU A 132 4.21 -1.25 8.91
C LEU A 132 5.47 -1.59 9.72
N ARG A 133 5.32 -2.01 10.98
CA ARG A 133 6.45 -2.53 11.76
C ARG A 133 7.04 -3.81 11.17
N LYS A 134 6.20 -4.69 10.63
CA LYS A 134 6.68 -5.91 9.98
C LYS A 134 7.35 -5.62 8.64
N GLU A 135 6.86 -4.64 7.88
CA GLU A 135 7.55 -4.11 6.70
C GLU A 135 8.95 -3.60 7.07
N GLU A 136 9.05 -2.75 8.09
CA GLU A 136 10.32 -2.20 8.58
C GLU A 136 11.29 -3.31 8.99
N GLU A 137 10.83 -4.30 9.76
CA GLU A 137 11.62 -5.46 10.19
C GLU A 137 12.18 -6.25 9.00
N LEU A 138 11.38 -6.50 7.96
CA LEU A 138 11.76 -7.29 6.80
C LEU A 138 12.62 -6.49 5.79
N GLY A 139 12.33 -5.19 5.62
CA GLY A 139 12.93 -4.33 4.62
C GLY A 139 14.10 -3.47 5.11
N SER A 140 14.38 -3.47 6.42
CA SER A 140 15.27 -2.54 7.12
C SER A 140 14.89 -1.05 7.02
N ARG A 141 13.83 -0.72 6.27
CA ARG A 141 13.28 0.61 6.08
C ARG A 141 11.86 0.49 5.52
N LEU A 142 11.05 1.49 5.81
CA LEU A 142 9.76 1.66 5.16
C LEU A 142 9.97 2.17 3.73
N VAL A 143 9.20 1.64 2.78
CA VAL A 143 9.24 2.11 1.39
C VAL A 143 8.09 3.08 1.12
N ASN A 144 8.27 3.87 0.05
CA ASN A 144 7.26 4.81 -0.44
C ASN A 144 6.78 5.80 0.62
N ARG A 145 5.58 5.60 1.15
CA ARG A 145 4.90 6.50 2.10
C ARG A 145 4.80 5.87 3.48
N GLY A 146 5.49 4.75 3.74
CA GLY A 146 5.34 4.01 4.99
C GLY A 146 5.59 4.86 6.23
N ASP A 147 6.58 5.76 6.22
CA ASP A 147 6.88 6.64 7.37
C ASP A 147 5.68 7.50 7.79
N ILE A 148 4.95 8.08 6.83
CA ILE A 148 3.80 8.94 7.13
C ILE A 148 2.59 8.13 7.60
N TYR A 149 2.39 6.92 7.07
CA TYR A 149 1.31 6.04 7.54
C TYR A 149 1.63 5.43 8.92
N LEU A 150 2.90 5.18 9.21
CA LEU A 150 3.33 4.71 10.53
C LEU A 150 3.10 5.82 11.56
N ALA A 151 3.53 7.04 11.27
CA ALA A 151 3.24 8.21 12.09
C ALA A 151 1.74 8.39 12.32
N ALA A 152 0.91 8.25 11.27
CA ALA A 152 -0.54 8.34 11.39
C ALA A 152 -1.12 7.27 12.33
N ALA A 153 -0.70 6.01 12.18
CA ALA A 153 -1.15 4.93 13.05
C ALA A 153 -0.74 5.17 14.52
N LEU A 154 0.50 5.61 14.77
CA LEU A 154 1.00 5.95 16.10
C LEU A 154 0.17 7.06 16.77
N VAL A 155 -0.07 8.18 16.05
CA VAL A 155 -0.87 9.30 16.55
C VAL A 155 -2.29 8.87 16.87
N ALA A 156 -2.94 8.11 15.97
CA ALA A 156 -4.30 7.65 16.17
C ALA A 156 -4.44 6.68 17.36
N LEU A 157 -3.40 5.92 17.68
CA LEU A 157 -3.32 5.02 18.84
C LEU A 157 -2.86 5.74 20.13
N GLY A 158 -2.70 7.06 20.10
CA GLY A 158 -2.31 7.87 21.26
C GLY A 158 -0.80 7.90 21.54
N GLN A 159 0.02 7.28 20.69
CA GLN A 159 1.49 7.37 20.74
C GLN A 159 1.97 8.64 20.03
N VAL A 160 1.45 9.79 20.47
CA VAL A 160 1.55 11.09 19.79
C VAL A 160 3.00 11.54 19.62
N GLU A 161 3.81 11.49 20.68
CA GLU A 161 5.19 11.97 20.63
C GLU A 161 6.06 11.15 19.68
N GLU A 162 5.90 9.82 19.69
CA GLU A 162 6.60 8.94 18.76
C GLU A 162 6.13 9.20 17.31
N GLY A 163 4.83 9.37 17.09
CA GLY A 163 4.30 9.73 15.79
C GLY A 163 4.84 11.06 15.28
N LYS A 164 4.97 12.08 16.14
CA LYS A 164 5.60 13.36 15.80
C LYS A 164 7.09 13.22 15.49
N GLU A 165 7.81 12.39 16.23
CA GLU A 165 9.22 12.09 15.95
C GLU A 165 9.40 11.46 14.57
N TRP A 166 8.55 10.50 14.20
CA TRP A 166 8.52 9.94 12.85
C TRP A 166 8.31 11.01 11.79
N LEU A 167 7.33 11.91 11.97
CA LEU A 167 7.10 13.01 11.02
C LEU A 167 8.33 13.90 10.86
N ARG A 168 8.99 14.29 11.95
CA ARG A 168 10.21 15.14 11.89
C ARG A 168 11.37 14.47 11.14
N ASN A 169 11.40 13.15 11.13
CA ASN A 169 12.43 12.36 10.45
C ASN A 169 12.09 12.07 8.96
N ILE A 170 10.97 12.57 8.43
CA ILE A 170 10.67 12.44 6.99
C ILE A 170 11.43 13.51 6.20
N TYR A 171 12.29 13.08 5.28
CA TYR A 171 13.06 13.94 4.39
C TYR A 171 13.14 13.39 2.95
N GLY A 172 13.80 14.14 2.06
CA GLY A 172 14.07 13.70 0.69
C GLY A 172 12.89 13.89 -0.27
N ARG A 173 12.70 12.96 -1.22
CA ARG A 173 11.77 13.12 -2.35
C ARG A 173 10.31 13.31 -1.93
N LEU A 174 9.87 12.72 -0.82
CA LEU A 174 8.50 12.89 -0.31
C LEU A 174 8.21 14.33 0.09
N VAL A 175 9.18 14.99 0.73
CA VAL A 175 9.10 16.39 1.10
C VAL A 175 9.25 17.27 -0.14
N ALA A 176 10.27 17.02 -0.96
CA ALA A 176 10.57 17.82 -2.15
C ALA A 176 9.40 17.85 -3.17
N ASN A 177 8.65 16.75 -3.29
CA ASN A 177 7.50 16.64 -4.18
C ASN A 177 6.17 17.10 -3.55
N GLY A 178 6.20 17.64 -2.32
CA GLY A 178 4.99 18.08 -1.59
C GLY A 178 4.07 16.94 -1.15
N GLN A 179 4.49 15.68 -1.29
CA GLN A 179 3.68 14.52 -0.93
C GLN A 179 3.49 14.44 0.58
N CYS A 180 4.54 14.71 1.37
CA CYS A 180 4.46 14.66 2.83
C CYS A 180 3.35 15.59 3.37
N ARG A 181 3.40 16.87 2.98
CA ARG A 181 2.37 17.87 3.34
C ARG A 181 0.98 17.47 2.83
N SER A 182 0.88 17.00 1.59
CA SER A 182 -0.41 16.55 1.05
C SER A 182 -1.03 15.41 1.87
N TRP A 183 -0.24 14.43 2.31
CA TRP A 183 -0.75 13.30 3.08
C TRP A 183 -1.05 13.67 4.52
N PHE A 184 -0.21 14.50 5.14
CA PHE A 184 -0.45 15.05 6.47
C PHE A 184 -1.79 15.81 6.53
N GLY A 185 -2.11 16.57 5.48
CA GLY A 185 -3.40 17.26 5.35
C GLY A 185 -4.61 16.35 5.06
N LYS A 186 -4.41 15.18 4.45
CA LYS A 186 -5.49 14.27 4.05
C LYS A 186 -5.86 13.23 5.11
N LEU A 187 -4.89 12.79 5.90
CA LEU A 187 -5.10 11.73 6.88
C LEU A 187 -5.76 12.29 8.14
N SER A 188 -6.96 11.79 8.45
CA SER A 188 -7.73 12.18 9.65
C SER A 188 -7.02 11.83 10.96
N ALA A 189 -6.11 10.84 10.93
CA ALA A 189 -5.28 10.47 12.07
C ALA A 189 -4.50 11.66 12.65
N PHE A 190 -4.16 12.66 11.82
CA PHE A 190 -3.42 13.85 12.26
C PHE A 190 -4.31 15.01 12.71
N ASP A 191 -5.64 14.87 12.68
CA ASP A 191 -6.56 15.95 13.05
C ASP A 191 -6.28 16.47 14.47
N ALA A 192 -5.89 15.59 15.38
CA ALA A 192 -5.60 15.92 16.78
C ALA A 192 -4.31 16.73 16.98
N ILE A 193 -3.34 16.63 16.05
CA ILE A 193 -2.01 17.26 16.19
C ILE A 193 -1.78 18.39 15.18
N ARG A 194 -2.68 18.57 14.20
CA ARG A 194 -2.50 19.51 13.09
C ARG A 194 -2.33 20.96 13.55
N GLY A 195 -2.93 21.32 14.68
CA GLY A 195 -2.84 22.66 15.26
C GLY A 195 -1.66 22.87 16.21
N ASP A 196 -0.87 21.83 16.50
CA ASP A 196 0.24 21.94 17.43
C ASP A 196 1.35 22.81 16.82
N ALA A 197 1.91 23.70 17.64
CA ALA A 197 2.87 24.70 17.17
C ALA A 197 4.08 24.07 16.44
N ASP A 198 4.57 22.94 16.94
CA ASP A 198 5.67 22.18 16.34
C ASP A 198 5.29 21.49 15.03
N MET A 199 4.04 21.07 14.87
CA MET A 199 3.53 20.49 13.62
C MET A 199 3.30 21.56 12.56
N VAL A 200 2.81 22.74 12.96
CA VAL A 200 2.69 23.90 12.07
C VAL A 200 4.07 24.32 11.55
N GLU A 201 5.07 24.40 12.44
CA GLU A 201 6.45 24.72 12.06
C GLU A 201 7.04 23.68 11.09
N LEU A 202 6.84 22.38 11.37
CA LEU A 202 7.28 21.28 10.50
C LEU A 202 6.64 21.36 9.10
N VAL A 203 5.34 21.65 9.02
CA VAL A 203 4.64 21.79 7.73
C VAL A 203 5.19 22.98 6.93
N ASP A 204 5.48 24.10 7.61
CA ASP A 204 6.12 25.27 6.98
C ASP A 204 7.53 24.95 6.47
N GLU A 205 8.30 24.13 7.21
CA GLU A 205 9.60 23.63 6.78
C GLU A 205 9.51 22.80 5.50
N TRP A 206 8.57 21.85 5.45
CA TRP A 206 8.33 21.04 4.26
C TRP A 206 7.93 21.90 3.06
N GLU A 207 7.08 22.91 3.27
CA GLU A 207 6.68 23.83 2.20
C GLU A 207 7.87 24.65 1.68
N ARG A 208 8.76 25.11 2.56
CA ARG A 208 10.00 25.81 2.13
C ARG A 208 10.87 24.89 1.28
N ALA A 209 11.06 23.64 1.70
CA ALA A 209 11.85 22.65 0.95
C ALA A 209 11.23 22.33 -0.43
N GLU A 210 9.90 22.20 -0.51
CA GLU A 210 9.14 22.01 -1.76
C GLU A 210 9.40 23.16 -2.76
N ARG A 211 9.38 24.41 -2.28
CA ARG A 211 9.64 25.60 -3.12
C ARG A 211 11.06 25.66 -3.66
N VAL A 212 12.05 25.33 -2.83
CA VAL A 212 13.46 25.29 -3.25
C VAL A 212 13.65 24.25 -4.36
N TRP A 213 13.09 23.06 -4.20
CA TRP A 213 13.20 22.00 -5.21
C TRP A 213 12.58 22.39 -6.56
N ARG A 214 11.43 23.07 -6.55
CA ARG A 214 10.78 23.55 -7.79
C ARG A 214 11.54 24.66 -8.53
N SER A 215 12.51 25.30 -7.86
CA SER A 215 13.32 26.37 -8.44
C SER A 215 14.64 25.90 -9.05
N LEU A 216 14.96 24.61 -8.91
CA LEU A 216 16.12 23.93 -9.49
C LEU A 216 15.74 23.26 -10.82
#